data_AF-A0AB74M726-F1
#
_entry.id   AF-A0AB74M726-F1
#
_cell.length_a   1.000
_cell.length_b   1.000
_cell.length_c   1.000
_cell.angle_alpha   90.00
_cell.angle_beta   90.00
_cell.angle_gamma   90.00
#
_symmetry.space_group_name_H-M   'P 1'
#
loop_
_entity.id
_entity.type
_entity.pdbx_description
1 polymer ?
#
loop_
_entity_poly.entity_id
_entity_poly.type
_entity_poly.pdbx_seq_one_letter_code
_entity_poly.pdbx_strand_id
1 'polypeptide(L)' 'DLVADFFMGSGSTVKAAIALGRRATGVELETERFEQTVREVQDLVSQNG' A
#
# COMPACT_ATOMS: atom_id res chain seq x y z
N ASP A 1 -6.29 -8.32 11.73
CA ASP A 1 -5.38 -9.08 10.82
C ASP A 1 -4.32 -8.20 10.17
N LEU A 2 -3.34 -8.82 9.51
CA LEU A 2 -2.27 -8.19 8.73
C LEU A 2 -2.22 -8.83 7.34
N VAL A 3 -2.18 -8.02 6.27
CA VAL A 3 -1.97 -8.47 4.89
C VAL A 3 -0.54 -8.14 4.47
N ALA A 4 0.17 -9.10 3.87
CA ALA A 4 1.51 -8.91 3.34
C ALA A 4 1.53 -9.09 1.82
N ASP A 5 2.18 -8.17 1.11
CA ASP A 5 2.37 -8.24 -0.35
C ASP A 5 3.85 -8.06 -0.71
N PHE A 6 4.52 -9.15 -1.12
CA PHE A 6 5.95 -9.13 -1.44
C PHE A 6 6.27 -8.70 -2.87
N PHE A 7 5.24 -8.48 -3.70
CA PHE A 7 5.36 -7.98 -5.06
C PHE A 7 4.39 -6.81 -5.23
N MET A 8 4.62 -5.76 -4.43
CA MET A 8 3.63 -4.74 -4.18
C MET A 8 3.15 -4.07 -5.48
N GLY A 9 4.00 -3.90 -6.49
CA GLY A 9 3.58 -3.37 -7.78
C GLY A 9 2.88 -2.03 -7.59
N SER A 10 1.61 -1.90 -8.00
CA SER A 10 0.81 -0.66 -7.81
C SER A 10 0.27 -0.47 -6.39
N GLY A 11 0.57 -1.38 -5.47
CA GLY A 11 0.03 -1.42 -4.12
C GLY A 11 -1.45 -1.83 -4.04
N SER A 12 -2.01 -2.49 -5.06
CA SER A 12 -3.45 -2.80 -5.09
C SER A 12 -3.91 -3.62 -3.88
N THR A 13 -3.14 -4.62 -3.47
CA THR A 13 -3.41 -5.44 -2.27
C THR A 13 -3.36 -4.61 -0.99
N VAL A 14 -2.35 -3.74 -0.86
CA VAL A 14 -2.15 -2.85 0.30
C VAL A 14 -3.32 -1.86 0.42
N LYS A 15 -3.68 -1.19 -0.69
CA LYS A 15 -4.79 -0.22 -0.73
C LYS A 15 -6.14 -0.86 -0.38
N ALA A 16 -6.42 -2.04 -0.93
CA ALA A 16 -7.65 -2.77 -0.62
C ALA A 16 -7.71 -3.18 0.87
N ALA A 17 -6.59 -3.63 1.44
CA ALA A 17 -6.53 -3.97 2.86
C ALA A 17 -6.80 -2.74 3.75
N ILE A 18 -6.19 -1.60 3.42
CA ILE A 18 -6.40 -0.33 4.15
C ILE A 18 -7.87 0.12 4.07
N ALA A 19 -8.48 0.10 2.87
CA ALA A 19 -9.88 0.48 2.68
C ALA A 19 -10.87 -0.39 3.48
N LEU A 20 -10.49 -1.65 3.77
CA LEU A 20 -11.26 -2.58 4.60
C LEU A 20 -10.95 -2.44 6.11
N GLY A 21 -10.21 -1.41 6.52
CA GLY A 21 -9.82 -1.20 7.92
C GLY A 21 -8.78 -2.19 8.44
N ARG A 22 -8.04 -2.87 7.54
CA ARG A 22 -7.00 -3.83 7.89
C ARG A 22 -5.63 -3.17 7.84
N ARG A 23 -4.66 -3.77 8.55
CA ARG A 23 -3.25 -3.41 8.46
C ARG A 23 -2.62 -4.11 7.26
N ALA A 24 -1.65 -3.46 6.62
CA ALA A 24 -0.92 -4.02 5.49
C ALA A 24 0.59 -3.72 5.59
N THR A 25 1.39 -4.59 4.98
CA THR A 25 2.83 -4.40 4.75
C THR A 25 3.18 -4.90 3.34
N GLY A 26 4.20 -4.35 2.71
CA GLY A 26 4.61 -4.81 1.39
C GLY A 26 6.03 -4.44 1.02
N VAL A 27 6.55 -5.14 0.01
CA VAL A 27 7.89 -4.96 -0.54
C VAL A 27 7.78 -4.71 -2.03
N GLU A 28 8.56 -3.73 -2.51
CA GLU A 28 8.80 -3.49 -3.94
C GLU A 28 10.29 -3.21 -4.10
N LEU A 29 10.92 -3.85 -5.09
CA LEU A 29 12.36 -3.73 -5.32
C LEU A 29 12.69 -2.59 -6.30
N GLU A 30 11.74 -2.21 -7.15
CA GLU A 30 11.92 -1.10 -8.07
C GLU A 30 11.62 0.22 -7.33
N THR A 31 12.64 1.04 -7.14
CA THR A 31 12.58 2.24 -6.29
C THR A 31 11.54 3.24 -6.78
N GLU A 32 11.46 3.50 -8.08
CA GLU A 32 10.51 4.50 -8.60
C GLU A 32 9.07 4.04 -8.35
N ARG A 33 8.81 2.75 -8.57
CA ARG A 33 7.53 2.10 -8.29
C ARG A 33 7.18 2.08 -6.81
N PHE A 34 8.16 1.82 -5.95
CA PHE A 34 8.00 1.87 -4.51
C PHE A 34 7.56 3.27 -4.06
N GLU A 35 8.31 4.31 -4.46
CA GLU A 35 8.03 5.70 -4.09
C GLU A 35 6.69 6.20 -4.64
N GLN A 36 6.34 5.82 -5.87
CA GLN A 36 5.01 6.07 -6.42
C GLN A 36 3.92 5.46 -5.52
N THR A 37 4.06 4.18 -5.18
CA THR A 37 3.06 3.46 -4.39
C THR A 37 2.94 4.02 -2.98
N VAL A 38 4.05 4.41 -2.35
CA VAL A 38 4.05 5.05 -1.02
C VAL A 38 3.24 6.34 -1.04
N ARG A 39 3.45 7.22 -2.03
CA ARG A 39 2.69 8.47 -2.17
C ARG A 39 1.18 8.19 -2.30
N GLU A 40 0.81 7.27 -3.19
CA GLU A 40 -0.60 6.91 -3.41
C GLU A 40 -1.27 6.30 -2.15
N VAL A 41 -0.52 5.54 -1.35
CA VAL A 41 -1.01 4.99 -0.07
C VAL A 41 -1.13 6.08 1.00
N GLN A 42 -0.19 7.01 1.07
CA GLN A 42 -0.24 8.15 2.01
C GLN A 42 -1.43 9.08 1.72
N ASP A 43 -1.68 9.35 0.44
CA ASP A 43 -2.85 10.13 0.01
C ASP A 43 -4.16 9.44 0.42
N LEU A 44 -4.26 8.12 0.21
CA LEU A 44 -5.42 7.32 0.61
C LEU A 44 -5.67 7.38 2.13
N VAL A 45 -4.62 7.25 2.94
CA VAL A 45 -4.74 7.29 4.41
C VAL A 45 -5.15 8.69 4.88
N SER A 46 -4.65 9.76 4.23
CA SER A 46 -4.98 11.14 4.58
C SER A 46 -6.42 11.51 4.24
N GLN A 47 -7.03 10.87 3.24
CA GLN A 47 -8.44 11.06 2.88
C GLN A 47 -9.43 10.29 3.78
N ASN A 48 -8.93 9.28 4.49
CA ASN A 48 -9.75 8.44 5.38
C ASN A 48 -9.73 8.94 6.85
N GLY A 49 -9.08 10.07 7.12
CA GLY A 49 -8.96 10.71 8.44
C GLY A 49 -9.99 11.81 8.70
#